data_AF-A0A1J5K2M3-F1
#
_entry.id   AF-A0A1J5K2M3-F1
#
_cell.length_a   1.000
_cell.length_b   1.000
_cell.length_c   1.000
_cell.angle_alpha   90.00
_cell.angle_beta   90.00
_cell.angle_gamma   90.00
#
_symmetry.space_group_name_H-M   'P 1'
#
loop_
_entity.id
_entity.type
_entity.pdbx_description
1 polymer ?
#
loop_
_entity_poly.entity_id
_entity_poly.type
_entity_poly.pdbx_seq_one_letter_code
_entity_poly.pdbx_strand_id
1 'polypeptide(L)'
;MSKSFKFLFICFIALQTLASIQCDHSKSKLITSEFYLKPPAQMGSINCNLVEKTHLLVDDISSIFGESPEIYLFLDESSYAASFDQGHILNVPQRFFRKSKKGKLHIKTGDEILPIIAHEYGHAIFTKKLSDNLPLLKPIIFRRAQISSKLRDVKQILEDVKNPNLTGQQRKLRLAQVQVKSKEISEIKKTFQSREIVQKVIKVIGPYHELFADIVSVYYYDDLEIMKETLSHPEYSESENNLVLRRSFSSHEHEIDENDLHGILGAVRSHIGQYYMPSNNNEKKLFLNTIFSAIKSEVRFQLNPLNSPLSSEKLNSRLINKIDTEFLKL
;
A
#
# COMPACT_ATOMS: atom_id res chain seq x y z
N MET A 1 50.32 -5.89 -19.51
CA MET A 1 48.93 -5.57 -19.90
C MET A 1 48.04 -6.75 -19.56
N SER A 2 47.46 -6.75 -18.36
CA SER A 2 46.53 -7.77 -17.87
C SER A 2 45.12 -7.19 -17.94
N LYS A 3 44.24 -7.79 -18.75
CA LYS A 3 42.83 -7.41 -18.84
C LYS A 3 42.10 -7.98 -17.63
N SER A 4 41.83 -7.12 -16.66
CA SER A 4 41.02 -7.40 -15.49
C SER A 4 39.63 -7.92 -15.90
N PHE A 5 39.34 -9.14 -15.46
CA PHE A 5 38.02 -9.71 -15.29
C PHE A 5 37.19 -8.76 -14.41
N LYS A 6 36.40 -7.87 -15.02
CA LYS A 6 35.41 -7.08 -14.29
C LYS A 6 34.23 -8.01 -13.99
N PHE A 7 34.23 -8.49 -12.75
CA PHE A 7 33.11 -9.11 -12.07
C PHE A 7 31.80 -8.40 -12.44
N LEU A 8 30.97 -9.12 -13.21
CA LEU A 8 29.56 -8.82 -13.33
C LEU A 8 28.98 -9.01 -11.93
N PHE A 9 28.69 -7.90 -11.24
CA PHE A 9 27.87 -7.91 -10.03
C PHE A 9 26.46 -8.30 -10.47
N ILE A 10 26.25 -9.59 -10.71
CA ILE A 10 24.93 -10.21 -10.77
C ILE A 10 24.35 -9.91 -9.40
N CYS A 11 23.41 -8.97 -9.37
CA CYS A 11 22.55 -8.74 -8.23
C CYS A 11 21.95 -10.11 -7.91
N PHE A 12 22.49 -10.77 -6.89
CA PHE A 12 21.91 -11.95 -6.25
C PHE A 12 20.59 -11.46 -5.65
N ILE A 13 19.56 -11.36 -6.49
CA ILE A 13 18.20 -11.55 -6.02
C ILE A 13 18.24 -12.99 -5.52
N ALA A 14 18.41 -13.16 -4.22
CA ALA A 14 18.22 -14.46 -3.57
C ALA A 14 16.95 -15.04 -4.19
N LEU A 15 17.06 -16.21 -4.85
CA LEU A 15 15.95 -16.81 -5.58
C LEU A 15 14.83 -17.13 -4.59
N GLN A 16 13.96 -16.15 -4.34
CA GLN A 16 12.67 -16.37 -3.73
C GLN A 16 11.88 -17.17 -4.75
N THR A 17 11.43 -18.34 -4.32
CA THR A 17 10.68 -19.27 -5.14
C THR A 17 9.22 -18.81 -5.16
N LEU A 18 8.71 -18.38 -6.32
CA LEU A 18 7.30 -17.97 -6.48
C LEU A 18 6.40 -19.15 -6.81
N ALA A 19 5.29 -19.41 -6.11
CA ALA A 19 4.30 -20.42 -6.49
C ALA A 19 2.94 -19.76 -6.79
N SER A 20 2.21 -20.25 -7.78
CA SER A 20 0.81 -19.92 -7.99
C SER A 20 -0.03 -20.52 -6.85
N ILE A 21 -1.04 -19.78 -6.41
CA ILE A 21 -1.92 -20.20 -5.33
C ILE A 21 -3.12 -20.93 -5.95
N GLN A 22 -3.38 -22.16 -5.51
CA GLN A 22 -4.63 -22.85 -5.75
C GLN A 22 -5.35 -23.00 -4.42
N CYS A 23 -6.29 -22.11 -4.17
CA CYS A 23 -7.22 -22.21 -3.05
C CYS A 23 -8.64 -22.32 -3.62
N ASP A 24 -9.44 -23.25 -3.10
CA ASP A 24 -10.84 -23.39 -3.46
C ASP A 24 -11.68 -22.33 -2.71
N HIS A 25 -11.70 -21.10 -3.21
CA HIS A 25 -12.53 -20.01 -2.68
C HIS A 25 -13.29 -19.27 -3.79
N SER A 26 -14.27 -18.47 -3.39
CA SER A 26 -14.91 -17.50 -4.28
C SER A 26 -13.86 -16.51 -4.78
N LYS A 27 -13.76 -16.36 -6.11
CA LYS A 27 -12.85 -15.39 -6.73
C LYS A 27 -13.49 -14.01 -6.68
N SER A 28 -12.73 -13.03 -6.18
CA SER A 28 -13.09 -11.62 -6.27
C SER A 28 -12.93 -11.21 -7.72
N LYS A 29 -13.81 -10.32 -8.20
CA LYS A 29 -13.66 -9.74 -9.54
C LYS A 29 -12.51 -8.73 -9.60
N LEU A 30 -12.06 -8.24 -8.44
CA LEU A 30 -11.07 -7.17 -8.31
C LEU A 30 -9.67 -7.71 -8.09
N ILE A 31 -9.51 -8.95 -7.62
CA ILE A 31 -8.22 -9.62 -7.53
C ILE A 31 -8.02 -10.46 -8.79
N THR A 32 -7.21 -9.94 -9.70
CA THR A 32 -7.05 -10.51 -11.06
C THR A 32 -5.94 -11.56 -11.15
N SER A 33 -5.05 -11.63 -10.16
CA SER A 33 -3.99 -12.64 -10.07
C SER A 33 -3.47 -12.76 -8.64
N GLU A 34 -3.08 -13.98 -8.26
CA GLU A 34 -2.56 -14.32 -6.94
C GLU A 34 -1.18 -14.99 -7.06
N PHE A 35 -0.19 -14.52 -6.32
CA PHE A 35 1.17 -15.09 -6.33
C PHE A 35 1.68 -15.30 -4.92
N TYR A 36 2.27 -16.45 -4.63
CA TYR A 36 2.94 -16.73 -3.34
C TYR A 36 4.46 -16.65 -3.47
N LEU A 37 5.10 -15.83 -2.65
CA LEU A 37 6.55 -15.74 -2.51
C LEU A 37 7.04 -16.67 -1.39
N LYS A 38 7.68 -17.78 -1.76
CA LYS A 38 8.27 -18.77 -0.86
C LYS A 38 9.79 -18.58 -0.78
N PRO A 39 10.40 -18.45 0.42
CA PRO A 39 11.84 -18.52 0.60
C PRO A 39 12.38 -19.90 0.16
N PRO A 40 13.59 -19.97 -0.40
CA PRO A 40 14.14 -21.21 -0.97
C PRO A 40 14.36 -22.37 0.02
N ALA A 41 14.21 -22.16 1.33
CA ALA A 41 14.58 -23.14 2.35
C ALA A 41 13.44 -23.55 3.32
N GLN A 42 12.25 -22.96 3.26
CA GLN A 42 11.15 -23.29 4.18
C GLN A 42 9.82 -23.49 3.44
N MET A 43 9.16 -24.62 3.73
CA MET A 43 7.82 -24.91 3.24
C MET A 43 6.78 -24.37 4.22
N GLY A 44 6.56 -23.05 4.24
CA GLY A 44 5.28 -22.52 4.72
C GLY A 44 4.18 -22.93 3.74
N SER A 45 3.11 -23.55 4.23
CA SER A 45 1.89 -23.77 3.45
C SER A 45 1.20 -22.42 3.19
N ILE A 46 0.51 -22.31 2.05
CA ILE A 46 -0.34 -21.16 1.77
C ILE A 46 -1.53 -21.19 2.72
N ASN A 47 -1.78 -20.09 3.42
CA ASN A 47 -2.96 -19.89 4.25
C ASN A 47 -4.15 -19.49 3.37
N CYS A 48 -4.84 -20.47 2.79
CA CYS A 48 -6.00 -20.23 1.92
C CYS A 48 -7.14 -19.46 2.60
N ASN A 49 -7.30 -19.62 3.91
CA ASN A 49 -8.29 -18.85 4.67
C ASN A 49 -7.96 -17.35 4.68
N LEU A 50 -6.68 -16.96 4.76
CA LEU A 50 -6.30 -15.56 4.61
C LEU A 50 -6.59 -15.02 3.20
N VAL A 51 -6.36 -15.83 2.16
CA VAL A 51 -6.66 -15.46 0.77
C VAL A 51 -8.15 -15.20 0.60
N GLU A 52 -8.97 -16.14 1.04
CA GLU A 52 -10.43 -16.01 1.01
C GLU A 52 -10.90 -14.77 1.77
N LYS A 53 -10.41 -14.55 3.00
CA LYS A 53 -10.75 -13.35 3.78
C LYS A 53 -10.28 -12.06 3.11
N THR A 54 -9.15 -12.08 2.42
CA THR A 54 -8.67 -10.94 1.62
C THR A 54 -9.60 -10.65 0.45
N HIS A 55 -10.09 -11.68 -0.24
CA HIS A 55 -11.05 -11.54 -1.32
C HIS A 55 -12.36 -10.93 -0.84
N LEU A 56 -12.94 -11.47 0.24
CA LEU A 56 -14.15 -10.94 0.86
C LEU A 56 -13.97 -9.49 1.30
N LEU A 57 -12.85 -9.18 1.98
CA LEU A 57 -12.54 -7.82 2.42
C LEU A 57 -12.48 -6.82 1.25
N VAL A 58 -11.80 -7.18 0.16
CA VAL A 58 -11.70 -6.32 -1.04
C VAL A 58 -13.06 -6.09 -1.68
N ASP A 59 -13.87 -7.15 -1.81
CA ASP A 59 -15.21 -7.06 -2.39
C ASP A 59 -16.16 -6.24 -1.50
N ASP A 60 -16.09 -6.42 -0.18
CA ASP A 60 -16.93 -5.70 0.78
C ASP A 60 -16.57 -4.21 0.83
N ILE A 61 -15.28 -3.87 0.97
CA ILE A 61 -14.80 -2.47 0.87
C ILE A 61 -15.23 -1.86 -0.46
N SER A 62 -15.13 -2.64 -1.55
CA SER A 62 -15.56 -2.17 -2.87
C SER A 62 -17.04 -1.84 -2.93
N SER A 63 -17.89 -2.71 -2.37
CA SER A 63 -19.33 -2.54 -2.34
C SER A 63 -19.75 -1.28 -1.58
N ILE A 64 -19.03 -0.93 -0.50
CA ILE A 64 -19.32 0.24 0.33
C ILE A 64 -18.90 1.52 -0.38
N PHE A 65 -17.65 1.61 -0.82
CA PHE A 65 -17.07 2.90 -1.25
C PHE A 65 -17.18 3.16 -2.76
N GLY A 66 -17.33 2.11 -3.58
CA GLY A 66 -17.33 2.20 -5.05
C GLY A 66 -15.97 2.59 -5.64
N GLU A 67 -15.90 2.68 -6.98
CA GLU A 67 -14.71 3.10 -7.75
C GLU A 67 -13.44 2.28 -7.46
N SER A 68 -13.62 1.00 -7.16
CA SER A 68 -12.55 0.17 -6.60
C SER A 68 -11.66 -0.39 -7.72
N PRO A 69 -10.33 -0.23 -7.63
CA PRO A 69 -9.43 -0.70 -8.67
C PRO A 69 -9.20 -2.20 -8.57
N GLU A 70 -8.93 -2.79 -9.74
CA GLU A 70 -8.35 -4.12 -9.83
C GLU A 70 -6.91 -4.12 -9.33
N ILE A 71 -6.54 -5.19 -8.63
CA ILE A 71 -5.21 -5.42 -8.06
C ILE A 71 -4.70 -6.84 -8.39
N TYR A 72 -3.40 -7.03 -8.17
CA TYR A 72 -2.72 -8.31 -8.09
C TYR A 72 -2.34 -8.56 -6.63
N LEU A 73 -2.78 -9.67 -6.06
CA LEU A 73 -2.49 -10.06 -4.67
C LEU A 73 -1.20 -10.89 -4.62
N PHE A 74 -0.20 -10.37 -3.92
CA PHE A 74 1.06 -11.06 -3.70
C PHE A 74 1.15 -11.42 -2.22
N LEU A 75 1.31 -12.71 -1.93
CA LEU A 75 1.44 -13.21 -0.58
C LEU A 75 2.90 -13.49 -0.28
N ASP A 76 3.44 -12.83 0.73
CA ASP A 76 4.74 -13.17 1.31
C ASP A 76 4.56 -14.18 2.43
N GLU A 77 5.50 -15.11 2.61
CA GLU A 77 5.45 -16.01 3.78
C GLU A 77 5.50 -15.22 5.10
N SER A 78 6.35 -14.20 5.15
CA SER A 78 6.50 -13.34 6.32
C SER A 78 7.16 -12.02 5.93
N SER A 79 6.72 -10.91 6.54
CA SER A 79 7.30 -9.58 6.31
C SER A 79 7.02 -8.67 7.52
N TYR A 80 7.79 -7.60 7.63
CA TYR A 80 7.56 -6.51 8.56
C TYR A 80 6.58 -5.46 8.03
N ALA A 81 6.14 -5.60 6.78
CA ALA A 81 5.28 -4.66 6.09
C ALA A 81 4.34 -5.39 5.12
N ALA A 82 3.11 -4.92 5.04
CA ALA A 82 2.32 -5.01 3.82
C ALA A 82 2.59 -3.75 2.98
N SER A 83 2.24 -3.77 1.70
CA SER A 83 2.40 -2.59 0.85
C SER A 83 1.53 -2.64 -0.40
N PHE A 84 0.98 -1.50 -0.80
CA PHE A 84 0.48 -1.25 -2.13
C PHE A 84 1.50 -0.45 -2.97
N ASP A 85 1.84 -0.93 -4.16
CA ASP A 85 2.89 -0.33 -4.99
C ASP A 85 2.48 0.97 -5.73
N GLN A 86 1.26 1.45 -5.48
CA GLN A 86 0.63 2.59 -6.17
C GLN A 86 0.42 2.37 -7.68
N GLY A 87 0.48 1.12 -8.13
CA GLY A 87 0.05 0.71 -9.46
C GLY A 87 -1.09 -0.28 -9.32
N HIS A 88 -0.77 -1.54 -9.06
CA HIS A 88 -1.76 -2.62 -8.95
C HIS A 88 -1.35 -3.74 -7.98
N ILE A 89 -0.12 -3.75 -7.43
CA ILE A 89 0.34 -4.86 -6.60
C ILE A 89 0.04 -4.56 -5.14
N LEU A 90 -0.78 -5.42 -4.54
CA LEU A 90 -1.00 -5.50 -3.11
C LEU A 90 -0.15 -6.63 -2.54
N ASN A 91 0.89 -6.30 -1.78
CA ASN A 91 1.76 -7.28 -1.13
C ASN A 91 1.37 -7.46 0.33
N VAL A 92 1.04 -8.69 0.73
CA VAL A 92 0.51 -9.03 2.05
C VAL A 92 1.32 -10.19 2.62
N PRO A 93 1.94 -10.04 3.81
CA PRO A 93 2.54 -11.17 4.48
C PRO A 93 1.50 -12.04 5.18
N GLN A 94 1.65 -13.36 5.06
CA GLN A 94 0.86 -14.31 5.86
C GLN A 94 1.22 -14.25 7.35
N ARG A 95 2.47 -13.90 7.65
CA ARG A 95 2.98 -13.63 9.00
C ARG A 95 3.56 -12.24 9.06
N PHE A 96 2.78 -11.32 9.62
CA PHE A 96 3.23 -9.95 9.84
C PHE A 96 4.02 -9.90 11.15
N PHE A 97 5.29 -9.52 11.11
CA PHE A 97 6.08 -9.43 12.33
C PHE A 97 6.59 -8.02 12.61
N ARG A 98 6.51 -7.62 13.87
CA ARG A 98 7.13 -6.40 14.38
C ARG A 98 8.28 -6.78 15.30
N LYS A 99 9.41 -6.11 15.13
CA LYS A 99 10.60 -6.31 15.97
C LYS A 99 10.66 -5.17 16.99
N SER A 100 10.65 -5.49 18.28
CA SER A 100 10.89 -4.49 19.33
C SER A 100 12.34 -4.00 19.30
N LYS A 101 12.66 -2.88 19.96
CA LYS A 101 14.06 -2.43 20.15
C LYS A 101 14.93 -3.48 20.85
N LYS A 102 14.34 -4.35 21.68
CA LYS A 102 15.01 -5.47 22.35
C LYS A 102 15.18 -6.70 21.44
N GLY A 103 14.70 -6.63 20.20
CA GLY A 103 14.86 -7.66 19.19
C GLY A 103 13.82 -8.77 19.23
N LYS A 104 12.83 -8.71 20.13
CA LYS A 104 11.74 -9.68 20.20
C LYS A 104 10.80 -9.49 19.02
N LEU A 105 10.36 -10.60 18.44
CA LEU A 105 9.40 -10.61 17.35
C LEU A 105 7.99 -10.83 17.92
N HIS A 106 7.08 -9.93 17.58
CA HIS A 106 5.64 -10.13 17.74
C HIS A 106 5.04 -10.44 16.38
N ILE A 107 4.44 -11.61 16.26
CA ILE A 107 3.90 -12.12 15.00
C ILE A 107 2.38 -12.03 15.06
N LYS A 108 1.78 -11.38 14.06
CA LYS A 108 0.35 -11.31 13.81
C LYS A 108 0.01 -12.15 12.59
N THR A 109 -1.11 -12.89 12.65
CA THR A 109 -1.53 -13.80 11.56
C THR A 109 -3.05 -13.79 11.37
N GLY A 110 -3.51 -14.25 10.22
CA GLY A 110 -4.94 -14.45 9.97
C GLY A 110 -5.74 -13.16 10.09
N ASP A 111 -6.65 -13.10 11.07
CA ASP A 111 -7.59 -11.98 11.21
C ASP A 111 -6.92 -10.71 11.74
N GLU A 112 -5.84 -10.87 12.50
CA GLU A 112 -5.09 -9.76 13.08
C GLU A 112 -4.41 -8.85 12.04
N ILE A 113 -4.27 -9.32 10.80
CA ILE A 113 -3.64 -8.57 9.71
C ILE A 113 -4.65 -8.01 8.70
N LEU A 114 -5.93 -8.37 8.81
CA LEU A 114 -6.95 -7.87 7.88
C LEU A 114 -7.10 -6.34 7.91
N PRO A 115 -6.98 -5.64 9.07
CA PRO A 115 -6.98 -4.18 9.06
C PRO A 115 -5.79 -3.57 8.31
N ILE A 116 -4.63 -4.24 8.32
CA ILE A 116 -3.49 -3.82 7.49
C ILE A 116 -3.84 -3.99 6.02
N ILE A 117 -4.47 -5.09 5.62
CA ILE A 117 -4.88 -5.31 4.23
C ILE A 117 -5.93 -4.29 3.79
N ALA A 118 -6.90 -3.96 4.64
CA ALA A 118 -7.89 -2.90 4.40
C ALA A 118 -7.21 -1.55 4.15
N HIS A 119 -6.21 -1.22 4.96
CA HIS A 119 -5.40 -0.01 4.81
C HIS A 119 -4.69 0.00 3.45
N GLU A 120 -3.97 -1.06 3.12
CA GLU A 120 -3.25 -1.14 1.85
C GLU A 120 -4.20 -1.08 0.63
N TYR A 121 -5.39 -1.68 0.72
CA TYR A 121 -6.40 -1.54 -0.33
C TYR A 121 -7.00 -0.13 -0.39
N GLY A 122 -7.10 0.57 0.74
CA GLY A 122 -7.43 1.99 0.81
C GLY A 122 -6.48 2.87 0.00
N HIS A 123 -5.17 2.57 -0.03
CA HIS A 123 -4.25 3.25 -0.93
C HIS A 123 -4.58 3.02 -2.42
N ALA A 124 -5.04 1.83 -2.78
CA ALA A 124 -5.44 1.52 -4.15
C ALA A 124 -6.64 2.39 -4.57
N ILE A 125 -7.68 2.43 -3.74
CA ILE A 125 -8.86 3.28 -3.96
C ILE A 125 -8.43 4.74 -4.10
N PHE A 126 -7.56 5.23 -3.20
CA PHE A 126 -7.08 6.61 -3.25
C PHE A 126 -6.29 6.92 -4.52
N THR A 127 -5.38 6.03 -4.94
CA THR A 127 -4.64 6.18 -6.21
C THR A 127 -5.60 6.26 -7.40
N LYS A 128 -6.61 5.40 -7.46
CA LYS A 128 -7.59 5.42 -8.55
C LYS A 128 -8.35 6.74 -8.57
N LYS A 129 -8.90 7.15 -7.43
CA LYS A 129 -9.63 8.43 -7.29
C LYS A 129 -8.78 9.63 -7.66
N LEU A 130 -7.53 9.69 -7.21
CA LEU A 130 -6.59 10.75 -7.58
C LEU A 130 -6.32 10.78 -9.09
N SER A 131 -6.07 9.62 -9.71
CA SER A 131 -5.82 9.51 -11.15
C SER A 131 -6.99 10.04 -11.98
N ASP A 132 -8.22 9.71 -11.59
CA ASP A 132 -9.43 10.13 -12.30
C ASP A 132 -9.72 11.63 -12.13
N ASN A 133 -9.38 12.20 -10.97
CA ASN A 133 -9.77 13.56 -10.60
C ASN A 133 -8.67 14.61 -10.72
N LEU A 134 -7.40 14.20 -10.88
CA LEU A 134 -6.23 15.06 -11.04
C LEU A 134 -5.43 14.65 -12.28
N PRO A 135 -5.72 15.25 -13.46
CA PRO A 135 -5.06 14.89 -14.72
C PRO A 135 -3.53 14.92 -14.69
N LEU A 136 -2.94 15.81 -13.88
CA LEU A 136 -1.48 15.89 -13.67
C LEU A 136 -0.89 14.59 -13.10
N LEU A 137 -1.65 13.84 -12.30
CA LEU A 137 -1.20 12.61 -11.65
C LEU A 137 -1.36 11.38 -12.55
N LYS A 138 -2.23 11.45 -13.57
CA LYS A 138 -2.52 10.32 -14.46
C LYS A 138 -1.28 9.75 -15.14
N PRO A 139 -0.34 10.54 -15.71
CA PRO A 139 0.90 9.98 -16.28
C PRO A 139 1.78 9.29 -15.23
N ILE A 140 1.77 9.79 -13.99
CA ILE A 140 2.59 9.25 -12.90
C ILE A 140 2.06 7.88 -12.48
N ILE A 141 0.75 7.80 -12.24
CA ILE A 141 0.07 6.56 -11.85
C ILE A 141 0.11 5.54 -12.98
N PHE A 142 -0.07 5.97 -14.23
CA PHE A 142 0.06 5.10 -15.40
C PHE A 142 1.46 4.44 -15.50
N ARG A 143 2.54 5.20 -15.24
CA ARG A 143 3.89 4.63 -15.23
C ARG A 143 4.10 3.63 -14.11
N ARG A 144 3.51 3.84 -12.94
CA ARG A 144 3.52 2.85 -11.85
C ARG A 144 2.77 1.58 -12.25
N ALA A 145 1.57 1.70 -12.81
CA ALA A 145 0.80 0.57 -13.32
C ALA A 145 1.58 -0.24 -14.38
N GLN A 146 2.33 0.42 -15.28
CA GLN A 146 3.21 -0.26 -16.23
C GLN A 146 4.32 -1.07 -15.54
N ILE A 147 4.92 -0.54 -14.48
CA ILE A 147 5.91 -1.26 -13.67
C ILE A 147 5.25 -2.48 -13.01
N SER A 148 4.09 -2.30 -12.38
CA SER A 148 3.33 -3.38 -11.72
C SER A 148 2.98 -4.51 -12.67
N SER A 149 2.47 -4.18 -13.86
CA SER A 149 2.14 -5.17 -14.89
C SER A 149 3.39 -5.96 -15.34
N LYS A 150 4.53 -5.30 -15.53
CA LYS A 150 5.78 -5.99 -15.90
C LYS A 150 6.31 -6.85 -14.76
N LEU A 151 6.17 -6.40 -13.51
CA LEU A 151 6.54 -7.20 -12.33
C LEU A 151 5.68 -8.45 -12.20
N ARG A 152 4.36 -8.34 -12.41
CA ARG A 152 3.45 -9.49 -12.51
C ARG A 152 3.92 -10.47 -13.58
N ASP A 153 4.22 -10.00 -14.79
CA ASP A 153 4.70 -10.86 -15.86
C ASP A 153 6.02 -11.58 -15.50
N VAL A 154 6.97 -10.86 -14.90
CA VAL A 154 8.22 -11.45 -14.41
C VAL A 154 7.93 -12.58 -13.43
N LYS A 155 6.99 -12.36 -12.51
CA LYS A 155 6.63 -13.37 -11.51
C LYS A 155 5.96 -14.59 -12.13
N GLN A 156 5.04 -14.39 -13.07
CA GLN A 156 4.42 -15.49 -13.80
C GLN A 156 5.46 -16.33 -14.54
N ILE A 157 6.40 -15.70 -15.23
CA ILE A 157 7.46 -16.42 -15.96
C ILE A 157 8.36 -17.20 -14.99
N LEU A 158 8.65 -16.64 -13.81
CA LEU A 158 9.43 -17.33 -12.79
C LEU A 158 8.72 -18.56 -12.21
N GLU A 159 7.39 -18.51 -12.12
CA GLU A 159 6.59 -19.69 -11.78
C GLU A 159 6.63 -20.73 -12.89
N ASP A 160 6.38 -20.32 -14.15
CA ASP A 160 6.41 -21.22 -15.30
C ASP A 160 7.74 -22.00 -15.36
N VAL A 161 8.87 -21.34 -15.12
CA VAL A 161 10.24 -21.91 -15.10
C VAL A 161 10.38 -23.13 -14.19
N LYS A 162 9.56 -23.22 -13.13
CA LYS A 162 9.57 -24.33 -12.18
C LYS A 162 8.84 -25.57 -12.66
N ASN A 163 8.02 -25.46 -13.70
CA ASN A 163 7.31 -26.61 -14.25
C ASN A 163 8.32 -27.71 -14.60
N PRO A 164 8.23 -28.91 -13.97
CA PRO A 164 9.20 -29.99 -14.17
C PRO A 164 9.20 -30.49 -15.63
N ASN A 165 8.12 -30.24 -16.37
CA ASN A 165 7.98 -30.66 -17.77
C ASN A 165 8.67 -29.72 -18.77
N LEU A 166 9.23 -28.58 -18.32
CA LEU A 166 10.01 -27.71 -19.20
C LEU A 166 11.39 -28.30 -19.51
N THR A 167 11.74 -28.33 -20.80
CA THR A 167 13.10 -28.69 -21.23
C THR A 167 14.11 -27.62 -20.80
N GLY A 168 15.39 -27.98 -20.73
CA GLY A 168 16.47 -27.05 -20.39
C GLY A 168 16.52 -25.83 -21.33
N GLN A 169 16.23 -26.02 -22.62
CA GLN A 169 16.19 -24.93 -23.60
C GLN A 169 14.99 -23.99 -23.37
N GLN A 170 13.81 -24.54 -23.10
CA GLN A 170 12.62 -23.74 -22.78
C GLN A 170 12.83 -22.95 -21.49
N ARG A 171 13.41 -23.56 -20.46
CA ARG A 171 13.75 -22.89 -19.20
C ARG A 171 14.71 -21.72 -19.42
N LYS A 172 15.75 -21.92 -20.23
CA LYS A 172 16.71 -20.86 -20.60
C LYS A 172 16.02 -19.70 -21.32
N LEU A 173 15.10 -19.99 -22.24
CA LEU A 173 14.33 -18.98 -22.96
C LEU A 173 13.45 -18.15 -22.02
N ARG A 174 12.74 -18.80 -21.09
CA ARG A 174 11.92 -18.12 -20.07
C ARG A 174 12.76 -17.22 -19.15
N LEU A 175 13.91 -17.71 -18.69
CA LEU A 175 14.84 -16.89 -17.89
C LEU A 175 15.39 -15.68 -18.67
N ALA A 176 15.62 -15.81 -19.98
CA ALA A 176 15.98 -14.67 -20.81
C ALA A 176 14.84 -13.62 -20.90
N GLN A 177 13.58 -14.05 -20.96
CA GLN A 177 12.43 -13.14 -20.92
C GLN A 177 12.36 -12.36 -19.59
N VAL A 178 12.68 -13.01 -18.46
CA VAL A 178 12.79 -12.34 -17.15
C VAL A 178 13.83 -11.23 -17.19
N GLN A 179 15.01 -11.51 -17.75
CA GLN A 179 16.08 -10.51 -17.87
C GLN A 179 15.65 -9.29 -18.70
N VAL A 180 14.99 -9.52 -19.85
CA VAL A 180 14.47 -8.45 -20.71
C VAL A 180 13.47 -7.58 -19.95
N LYS A 181 12.44 -8.18 -19.34
CA LYS A 181 11.43 -7.43 -18.58
C LYS A 181 12.03 -6.70 -17.37
N SER A 182 13.01 -7.31 -16.69
CA SER A 182 13.69 -6.67 -15.55
C SER A 182 14.48 -5.43 -15.98
N LYS A 183 15.12 -5.48 -17.16
CA LYS A 183 15.79 -4.33 -17.77
C LYS A 183 14.80 -3.22 -18.10
N GLU A 184 13.67 -3.55 -18.72
CA GLU A 184 12.61 -2.57 -19.03
C GLU A 184 12.07 -1.89 -17.76
N ILE A 185 11.83 -2.64 -16.68
CA ILE A 185 11.41 -2.08 -15.38
C ILE A 185 12.46 -1.08 -14.86
N SER A 186 13.74 -1.45 -14.91
CA SER A 186 14.84 -0.60 -14.46
C SER A 186 14.93 0.70 -15.26
N GLU A 187 14.78 0.63 -16.58
CA GLU A 187 14.79 1.80 -17.47
C GLU A 187 13.61 2.74 -17.20
N ILE A 188 12.40 2.20 -17.00
CA ILE A 188 11.23 3.00 -16.62
C ILE A 188 11.49 3.68 -15.27
N LYS A 189 11.94 2.94 -14.24
CA LYS A 189 12.24 3.50 -12.92
C LYS A 189 13.26 4.64 -13.00
N LYS A 190 14.38 4.44 -13.71
CA LYS A 190 15.44 5.43 -13.85
C LYS A 190 14.94 6.73 -14.49
N THR A 191 14.19 6.63 -15.59
CA THR A 191 13.69 7.80 -16.34
C THR A 191 12.52 8.50 -15.67
N PHE A 192 11.75 7.77 -14.87
CA PHE A 192 10.54 8.27 -14.23
C PHE A 192 10.80 8.84 -12.84
N GLN A 193 11.50 8.09 -11.98
CA GLN A 193 11.70 8.47 -10.57
C GLN A 193 12.73 9.60 -10.41
N SER A 194 13.62 9.82 -11.38
CA SER A 194 14.60 10.91 -11.32
C SER A 194 14.01 12.30 -11.61
N ARG A 195 12.73 12.39 -12.01
CA ARG A 195 12.10 13.67 -12.34
C ARG A 195 11.68 14.39 -11.07
N GLU A 196 12.11 15.64 -10.92
CA GLU A 196 11.80 16.50 -9.77
C GLU A 196 10.29 16.58 -9.49
N ILE A 197 9.48 16.75 -10.55
CA ILE A 197 8.01 16.79 -10.42
C ILE A 197 7.43 15.50 -9.84
N VAL A 198 8.00 14.34 -10.15
CA VAL A 198 7.54 13.04 -9.62
C VAL A 198 7.87 12.94 -8.12
N GLN A 199 9.07 13.37 -7.73
CA GLN A 199 9.48 13.41 -6.33
C GLN A 199 8.62 14.38 -5.51
N LYS A 200 8.37 15.59 -6.05
CA LYS A 200 7.45 16.56 -5.44
C LYS A 200 6.06 15.96 -5.25
N VAL A 201 5.51 15.33 -6.29
CA VAL A 201 4.20 14.68 -6.22
C VAL A 201 4.17 13.61 -5.14
N ILE A 202 5.11 12.67 -5.13
CA ILE A 202 5.15 11.58 -4.14
C ILE A 202 5.21 12.14 -2.71
N LYS A 203 6.07 13.14 -2.47
CA LYS A 203 6.19 13.79 -1.16
C LYS A 203 4.88 14.46 -0.72
N VAL A 204 4.21 15.17 -1.64
CA VAL A 204 2.96 15.86 -1.33
C VAL A 204 1.82 14.87 -1.08
N ILE A 205 1.68 13.82 -1.90
CA ILE A 205 0.55 12.90 -1.77
C ILE A 205 0.70 11.85 -0.66
N GLY A 206 1.94 11.57 -0.24
CA GLY A 206 2.25 10.53 0.75
C GLY A 206 1.42 10.59 2.03
N PRO A 207 1.39 11.74 2.74
CA PRO A 207 0.57 11.88 3.96
C PRO A 207 -0.91 11.59 3.75
N TYR A 208 -1.47 12.03 2.61
CA TYR A 208 -2.89 11.81 2.30
C TYR A 208 -3.18 10.36 1.92
N HIS A 209 -2.21 9.67 1.34
CA HIS A 209 -2.27 8.24 1.11
C HIS A 209 -2.48 7.48 2.43
N GLU A 210 -1.67 7.81 3.43
CA GLU A 210 -1.74 7.22 4.78
C GLU A 210 -3.05 7.56 5.49
N LEU A 211 -3.45 8.83 5.48
CA LEU A 211 -4.71 9.26 6.08
C LEU A 211 -5.90 8.56 5.44
N PHE A 212 -6.00 8.57 4.10
CA PHE A 212 -7.15 7.99 3.40
C PHE A 212 -7.27 6.49 3.63
N ALA A 213 -6.14 5.78 3.63
CA ALA A 213 -6.09 4.35 3.90
C ALA A 213 -6.52 4.00 5.34
N ASP A 214 -6.11 4.81 6.32
CA ASP A 214 -6.59 4.64 7.70
C ASP A 214 -8.10 4.90 7.82
N ILE A 215 -8.63 5.94 7.14
CA ILE A 215 -10.08 6.20 7.13
C ILE A 215 -10.84 5.01 6.55
N VAL A 216 -10.38 4.43 5.43
CA VAL A 216 -11.01 3.25 4.83
C VAL A 216 -11.06 2.10 5.83
N SER A 217 -9.98 1.87 6.56
CA SER A 217 -9.91 0.81 7.58
C SER A 217 -10.86 1.08 8.75
N VAL A 218 -10.79 2.28 9.33
CA VAL A 218 -11.65 2.70 10.46
C VAL A 218 -13.13 2.64 10.09
N TYR A 219 -13.50 3.16 8.91
CA TYR A 219 -14.89 3.10 8.44
C TYR A 219 -15.32 1.68 8.11
N TYR A 220 -14.45 0.81 7.59
CA TYR A 220 -14.84 -0.57 7.32
C TYR A 220 -15.12 -1.34 8.62
N TYR A 221 -14.24 -1.21 9.62
CA TYR A 221 -14.35 -1.92 10.91
C TYR A 221 -15.27 -1.25 11.93
N ASP A 222 -15.75 -0.02 11.67
CA ASP A 222 -16.52 0.78 12.62
C ASP A 222 -15.79 0.97 13.96
N ASP A 223 -14.46 1.11 13.90
CA ASP A 223 -13.58 1.15 15.07
C ASP A 223 -12.48 2.22 14.90
N LEU A 224 -12.53 3.23 15.77
CA LEU A 224 -11.59 4.36 15.82
C LEU A 224 -10.17 3.97 16.21
N GLU A 225 -10.01 2.82 16.88
CA GLU A 225 -8.73 2.35 17.42
C GLU A 225 -8.12 1.21 16.60
N ILE A 226 -8.82 0.69 15.58
CA ILE A 226 -8.43 -0.53 14.86
C ILE A 226 -6.97 -0.51 14.38
N MET A 227 -6.50 0.62 13.86
CA MET A 227 -5.13 0.76 13.38
C MET A 227 -4.12 0.78 14.52
N LYS A 228 -4.45 1.43 15.64
CA LYS A 228 -3.60 1.42 16.83
C LYS A 228 -3.50 0.03 17.42
N GLU A 229 -4.62 -0.68 17.60
CA GLU A 229 -4.63 -2.04 18.14
C GLU A 229 -3.86 -3.01 17.22
N THR A 230 -4.07 -2.87 15.91
CA THR A 230 -3.40 -3.68 14.89
C THR A 230 -1.89 -3.41 14.82
N LEU A 231 -1.43 -2.20 15.14
CA LEU A 231 -0.01 -1.85 15.05
C LEU A 231 0.74 -1.90 16.39
N SER A 232 0.02 -1.86 17.52
CA SER A 232 0.62 -1.81 18.85
C SER A 232 1.48 -3.03 19.17
N HIS A 233 2.53 -2.80 19.97
CA HIS A 233 3.38 -3.85 20.52
C HIS A 233 3.77 -3.48 21.97
N PRO A 234 3.67 -4.43 22.93
CA PRO A 234 3.98 -4.18 24.35
C PRO A 234 5.42 -3.72 24.68
N GLU A 235 6.34 -3.74 23.72
CA GLU A 235 7.77 -3.44 23.93
C GLU A 235 8.26 -2.31 23.02
N TYR A 236 7.32 -1.59 22.41
CA TYR A 236 7.64 -0.36 21.71
C TYR A 236 8.15 0.69 22.69
N SER A 237 9.17 1.42 22.24
CA SER A 237 9.58 2.64 22.89
C SER A 237 8.51 3.71 22.78
N GLU A 238 8.63 4.75 23.59
CA GLU A 238 7.74 5.92 23.54
C GLU A 238 7.60 6.50 22.13
N SER A 239 8.70 6.68 21.38
CA SER A 239 8.65 7.18 20.00
C SER A 239 7.85 6.27 19.05
N GLU A 240 7.96 4.94 19.22
CA GLU A 240 7.22 3.97 18.40
C GLU A 240 5.74 3.91 18.81
N ASN A 241 5.45 4.02 20.11
CA ASN A 241 4.07 4.12 20.59
C ASN A 241 3.42 5.43 20.11
N ASN A 242 4.13 6.56 20.16
CA ASN A 242 3.64 7.84 19.66
C ASN A 242 3.32 7.75 18.16
N LEU A 243 4.15 7.07 17.36
CA LEU A 243 3.86 6.80 15.96
C LEU A 243 2.54 6.04 15.78
N VAL A 244 2.31 5.00 16.58
CA VAL A 244 1.07 4.20 16.51
C VAL A 244 -0.14 5.01 17.00
N LEU A 245 0.00 5.80 18.06
CA LEU A 245 -1.05 6.68 18.60
C LEU A 245 -1.49 7.73 17.59
N ARG A 246 -0.58 8.27 16.78
CA ARG A 246 -0.90 9.21 15.69
C ARG A 246 -1.78 8.63 14.59
N ARG A 247 -1.99 7.31 14.57
CA ARG A 247 -2.88 6.62 13.64
C ARG A 247 -4.25 6.28 14.24
N SER A 248 -4.44 6.51 15.54
CA SER A 248 -5.75 6.40 16.21
C SER A 248 -6.61 7.62 15.89
N PHE A 249 -7.92 7.39 15.75
CA PHE A 249 -8.89 8.45 15.49
C PHE A 249 -9.53 8.96 16.80
N SER A 250 -9.24 8.35 17.95
CA SER A 250 -9.69 8.84 19.27
C SER A 250 -8.62 9.58 20.09
N SER A 251 -7.35 9.51 19.68
CA SER A 251 -6.23 10.14 20.40
C SER A 251 -6.16 11.64 20.09
N HIS A 252 -5.99 12.52 21.10
CA HIS A 252 -6.07 13.99 20.93
C HIS A 252 -4.71 14.72 21.04
N GLU A 253 -3.66 14.05 21.54
CA GLU A 253 -2.34 14.65 21.70
C GLU A 253 -1.32 13.95 20.80
N HIS A 254 -0.72 14.73 19.91
CA HIS A 254 0.28 14.23 18.97
C HIS A 254 1.45 15.20 18.96
N GLU A 255 2.58 14.84 19.59
CA GLU A 255 3.85 15.43 19.18
C GLU A 255 3.99 15.16 17.68
N ILE A 256 4.35 16.14 16.85
CA ILE A 256 4.40 15.95 15.39
C ILE A 256 5.83 15.65 14.95
N ASP A 257 6.06 14.53 14.27
CA ASP A 257 7.32 14.27 13.55
C ASP A 257 7.12 14.61 12.07
N GLU A 258 7.80 15.65 11.59
CA GLU A 258 7.69 16.10 10.19
C GLU A 258 8.28 15.08 9.19
N ASN A 259 9.06 14.11 9.66
CA ASN A 259 9.70 13.12 8.79
C ASN A 259 8.87 11.85 8.60
N ASP A 260 7.80 11.65 9.38
CA ASP A 260 6.98 10.46 9.30
C ASP A 260 5.64 10.75 8.59
N LEU A 261 5.51 10.20 7.38
CA LEU A 261 4.31 10.34 6.56
C LEU A 261 3.08 9.69 7.19
N HIS A 262 3.24 8.65 8.02
CA HIS A 262 2.11 7.93 8.60
C HIS A 262 1.41 8.78 9.66
N GLY A 263 2.16 9.45 10.53
CA GLY A 263 1.65 10.20 11.67
C GLY A 263 1.45 11.70 11.44
N ILE A 264 1.99 12.28 10.36
CA ILE A 264 1.97 13.74 10.13
C ILE A 264 0.55 14.35 10.12
N LEU A 265 -0.48 13.59 9.70
CA LEU A 265 -1.89 14.01 9.71
C LEU A 265 -2.68 13.51 10.94
N GLY A 266 -2.00 13.29 12.06
CA GLY A 266 -2.62 12.79 13.31
C GLY A 266 -3.79 13.65 13.80
N ALA A 267 -3.65 14.99 13.78
CA ALA A 267 -4.73 15.87 14.22
C ALA A 267 -5.97 15.81 13.30
N VAL A 268 -5.76 15.59 12.00
CA VAL A 268 -6.88 15.37 11.07
C VAL A 268 -7.61 14.05 11.37
N ARG A 269 -6.89 12.98 11.74
CA ARG A 269 -7.51 11.71 12.16
C ARG A 269 -8.39 11.91 13.39
N SER A 270 -7.87 12.56 14.43
CA SER A 270 -8.62 12.91 15.64
C SER A 270 -9.89 13.69 15.32
N HIS A 271 -9.78 14.70 14.45
CA HIS A 271 -10.90 15.52 14.03
C HIS A 271 -11.97 14.70 13.30
N ILE A 272 -11.57 13.82 12.37
CA ILE A 272 -12.51 12.93 11.67
C ILE A 272 -13.19 11.97 12.65
N GLY A 273 -12.44 11.39 13.59
CA GLY A 273 -13.01 10.49 14.60
C GLY A 273 -14.01 11.16 15.52
N GLN A 274 -13.79 12.44 15.86
CA GLN A 274 -14.67 13.21 16.73
C GLN A 274 -15.97 13.65 16.04
N TYR A 275 -15.90 14.09 14.79
CA TYR A 275 -17.02 14.78 14.14
C TYR A 275 -17.64 14.03 12.96
N TYR A 276 -16.91 13.10 12.34
CA TYR A 276 -17.26 12.51 11.05
C TYR A 276 -17.19 10.98 11.07
N MET A 277 -17.76 10.36 12.11
CA MET A 277 -17.99 8.92 12.13
C MET A 277 -19.35 8.56 11.52
N PRO A 278 -19.36 7.73 10.46
CA PRO A 278 -20.60 7.32 9.81
C PRO A 278 -21.33 6.25 10.62
N SER A 279 -22.66 6.23 10.53
CA SER A 279 -23.52 5.25 11.20
C SER A 279 -23.92 4.06 10.30
N ASN A 280 -23.72 4.18 8.98
CA ASN A 280 -24.14 3.19 8.00
C ASN A 280 -23.34 3.29 6.69
N ASN A 281 -23.48 2.30 5.80
CA ASN A 281 -22.71 2.23 4.55
C ASN A 281 -22.93 3.42 3.59
N ASN A 282 -24.13 4.01 3.56
CA ASN A 282 -24.39 5.19 2.72
C ASN A 282 -23.61 6.40 3.24
N GLU A 283 -23.59 6.60 4.56
CA GLU A 283 -22.78 7.64 5.20
C GLU A 283 -21.28 7.38 5.04
N LYS A 284 -20.81 6.13 5.19
CA LYS A 284 -19.41 5.75 4.94
C LYS A 284 -18.96 6.21 3.55
N LYS A 285 -19.77 5.93 2.53
CA LYS A 285 -19.51 6.36 1.15
C LYS A 285 -19.54 7.88 0.99
N LEU A 286 -20.56 8.54 1.56
CA LEU A 286 -20.72 9.98 1.47
C LEU A 286 -19.54 10.70 2.13
N PHE A 287 -19.23 10.36 3.37
CA PHE A 287 -18.20 10.99 4.18
C PHE A 287 -16.81 10.78 3.56
N LEU A 288 -16.50 9.57 3.10
CA LEU A 288 -15.24 9.30 2.41
C LEU A 288 -15.07 10.14 1.14
N ASN A 289 -16.15 10.35 0.37
CA ASN A 289 -16.12 11.20 -0.83
C ASN A 289 -15.98 12.70 -0.50
N THR A 290 -16.60 13.15 0.58
CA THR A 290 -16.47 14.52 1.10
C THR A 290 -15.04 14.79 1.55
N ILE A 291 -14.45 13.88 2.35
CA ILE A 291 -13.06 13.95 2.78
C ILE A 291 -12.10 13.90 1.58
N PHE A 292 -12.34 13.02 0.61
CA PHE A 292 -11.57 12.98 -0.64
C PHE A 292 -11.59 14.32 -1.38
N SER A 293 -12.74 15.00 -1.42
CA SER A 293 -12.88 16.29 -2.08
C SER A 293 -12.05 17.38 -1.41
N ALA A 294 -12.01 17.39 -0.06
CA ALA A 294 -11.14 18.25 0.71
C ALA A 294 -9.65 17.95 0.45
N ILE A 295 -9.24 16.68 0.50
CA ILE A 295 -7.87 16.22 0.21
C ILE A 295 -7.45 16.63 -1.21
N LYS A 296 -8.29 16.38 -2.21
CA LYS A 296 -8.05 16.75 -3.62
C LYS A 296 -7.77 18.25 -3.76
N SER A 297 -8.52 19.09 -3.05
CA SER A 297 -8.33 20.54 -3.04
C SER A 297 -6.98 20.93 -2.44
N GLU A 298 -6.57 20.29 -1.34
CA GLU A 298 -5.28 20.57 -0.70
C GLU A 298 -4.09 20.03 -1.51
N VAL A 299 -4.20 18.86 -2.14
CA VAL A 299 -3.18 18.34 -3.07
C VAL A 299 -2.98 19.31 -4.24
N ARG A 300 -4.06 19.83 -4.85
CA ARG A 300 -3.96 20.85 -5.91
C ARG A 300 -3.24 22.10 -5.43
N PHE A 301 -3.55 22.56 -4.22
CA PHE A 301 -2.89 23.71 -3.61
C PHE A 301 -1.38 23.45 -3.46
N GLN A 302 -0.97 22.34 -2.86
CA GLN A 302 0.46 22.08 -2.61
C GLN A 302 1.28 21.76 -3.87
N LEU A 303 0.64 21.20 -4.90
CA LEU A 303 1.33 20.95 -6.17
C LEU A 303 1.59 22.23 -6.98
N ASN A 304 0.85 23.31 -6.71
CA ASN A 304 1.08 24.60 -7.36
C ASN A 304 2.53 25.08 -7.10
N PRO A 305 3.31 25.40 -8.15
CA PRO A 305 4.70 25.84 -8.00
C PRO A 305 4.86 27.17 -7.27
N LEU A 306 3.80 27.99 -7.18
CA LEU A 306 3.82 29.27 -6.47
C LEU A 306 3.69 29.12 -4.95
N ASN A 307 3.31 27.94 -4.47
CA ASN A 307 3.09 27.69 -3.05
C ASN A 307 4.33 27.07 -2.41
N SER A 308 4.73 27.62 -1.27
CA SER A 308 5.77 27.05 -0.42
C SER A 308 5.27 25.76 0.26
N PRO A 309 6.17 24.81 0.56
CA PRO A 309 5.85 23.67 1.41
C PRO A 309 5.25 24.13 2.75
N LEU A 310 4.21 23.43 3.20
CA LEU A 310 3.57 23.71 4.49
C LEU A 310 4.30 22.97 5.60
N SER A 311 4.35 23.60 6.79
CA SER A 311 4.65 22.87 8.02
C SER A 311 3.51 21.89 8.34
N SER A 312 3.82 20.88 9.14
CA SER A 312 2.83 19.86 9.51
C SER A 312 1.61 20.43 10.24
N GLU A 313 1.82 21.44 11.09
CA GLU A 313 0.73 22.16 11.77
C GLU A 313 -0.20 22.85 10.75
N LYS A 314 0.36 23.65 9.83
CA LYS A 314 -0.42 24.33 8.79
C LYS A 314 -1.14 23.34 7.89
N LEU A 315 -0.51 22.20 7.60
CA LEU A 315 -1.09 21.13 6.82
C LEU A 315 -2.35 20.56 7.49
N ASN A 316 -2.27 20.21 8.78
CA ASN A 316 -3.42 19.70 9.53
C ASN A 316 -4.54 20.73 9.60
N SER A 317 -4.25 21.96 10.06
CA SER A 317 -5.27 23.00 10.24
C SER A 317 -5.98 23.35 8.93
N ARG A 318 -5.25 23.41 7.80
CA ARG A 318 -5.86 23.65 6.49
C ARG A 318 -6.73 22.51 6.02
N LEU A 319 -6.30 21.27 6.21
CA LEU A 319 -7.08 20.10 5.81
C LEU A 319 -8.36 19.97 6.65
N ILE A 320 -8.28 20.17 7.96
CA ILE A 320 -9.44 20.22 8.87
C ILE A 320 -10.45 21.26 8.38
N ASN A 321 -10.02 22.50 8.18
CA ASN A 321 -10.90 23.57 7.70
C ASN A 321 -11.57 23.23 6.34
N LYS A 322 -10.83 22.58 5.44
CA LYS A 322 -11.38 22.13 4.16
C LYS A 322 -12.40 21.02 4.34
N ILE A 323 -12.15 20.05 5.21
CA ILE A 323 -13.09 18.98 5.53
C ILE A 323 -14.39 19.61 6.04
N ASP A 324 -14.32 20.48 7.05
CA ASP A 324 -15.50 21.16 7.61
C ASP A 324 -16.27 21.93 6.54
N THR A 325 -15.55 22.66 5.68
CA THR A 325 -16.16 23.40 4.58
C THR A 325 -16.87 22.50 3.57
N GLU A 326 -16.35 21.30 3.27
CA GLU A 326 -17.02 20.36 2.37
C GLU A 326 -18.23 19.70 3.04
N PHE A 327 -18.17 19.43 4.35
CA PHE A 327 -19.31 18.87 5.11
C PHE A 327 -20.47 19.85 5.27
N LEU A 328 -20.21 21.16 5.37
CA LEU A 328 -21.26 22.20 5.39
C LEU A 328 -22.05 22.33 4.07
N LYS A 329 -21.62 21.65 2.99
CA LYS A 329 -22.33 21.64 1.70
C LYS A 329 -23.28 20.46 1.52
N LEU A 330 -23.24 19.48 2.45
CA LEU A 330 -24.18 18.37 2.51
C LEU A 330 -25.50 18.85 3.10
#